data_AF-A0A9P0T969-F1
#
_entry.id   AF-A0A9P0T969-F1
#
_cell.length_a   1.000
_cell.length_b   1.000
_cell.length_c   1.000
_cell.angle_alpha   90.00
_cell.angle_beta   90.00
_cell.angle_gamma   90.00
#
_symmetry.space_group_name_H-M   'P 1'
#
loop_
_entity.id
_entity.type
_entity.pdbx_description
1 polymer ?
#
loop_
_entity_poly.entity_id
_entity_poly.type
_entity_poly.pdbx_seq_one_letter_code
_entity_poly.pdbx_strand_id
1 'polypeptide(L)' 'MPSRQLFALFLLLTSSLALDCNGNNEEYRCGSACQTECSTLGEMCPIMNVQCNDECYCIDGFARDYRGNCIPIKDCPQ' A
#
# COMPACT_ATOMS: atom_id res chain seq x y z
N MET A 1 13.13 4.98 -46.80
CA MET A 1 11.93 4.91 -47.66
C MET A 1 12.00 3.55 -48.36
N PRO A 2 11.06 2.61 -48.14
CA PRO A 2 9.60 2.80 -48.27
C PRO A 2 8.80 2.54 -46.98
N SER A 3 7.54 2.97 -47.02
CA SER A 3 6.52 2.93 -45.99
C SER A 3 5.56 1.74 -46.16
N ARG A 4 5.06 1.25 -45.03
CA ARG A 4 3.80 0.51 -44.80
C ARG A 4 3.65 0.46 -43.28
N GLN A 5 3.11 1.52 -42.68
CA GLN A 5 1.75 1.49 -42.16
C GLN A 5 1.49 0.24 -41.30
N LEU A 6 1.21 0.48 -40.02
CA LEU A 6 0.16 -0.23 -39.28
C LEU A 6 0.50 -1.51 -38.49
N PHE A 7 1.54 -1.53 -37.66
CA PHE A 7 1.67 -2.47 -36.53
C PHE A 7 2.45 -1.76 -35.42
N ALA A 8 1.96 -1.40 -34.25
CA ALA A 8 0.66 -1.56 -33.63
C ALA A 8 0.51 -0.39 -32.64
N LEU A 9 -0.38 0.56 -32.94
CA LEU A 9 -1.13 1.18 -31.84
C LEU A 9 -1.93 0.04 -31.24
N PHE A 10 -1.46 -0.57 -30.14
CA PHE A 10 -2.21 -1.42 -29.21
C PHE A 10 -1.19 -2.14 -28.31
N LEU A 11 -0.60 -1.43 -27.35
CA LEU A 11 -0.42 -2.04 -26.04
C LEU A 11 -1.44 -1.36 -25.16
N LEU A 12 -2.58 -2.05 -25.16
CA LEU A 12 -3.71 -1.86 -24.28
C LEU A 12 -3.24 -1.40 -22.91
N LEU A 13 -3.93 -0.37 -22.41
CA LEU A 13 -4.01 0.02 -21.02
C LEU A 13 -4.38 -1.20 -20.18
N THR A 14 -3.43 -2.09 -19.89
CA THR A 14 -3.61 -3.12 -18.88
C THR A 14 -3.38 -2.44 -17.54
N SER A 15 -4.35 -1.64 -17.09
CA SER A 15 -4.37 -1.28 -15.68
C SER A 15 -4.54 -2.59 -14.92
N SER A 16 -3.47 -3.04 -14.31
CA SER A 16 -3.44 -4.20 -13.44
C SER A 16 -4.58 -4.07 -12.42
N LEU A 17 -5.46 -5.08 -12.36
CA LEU A 17 -6.44 -5.24 -11.27
C LEU A 17 -5.79 -5.66 -9.94
N ALA A 18 -4.47 -5.72 -9.88
CA ALA A 18 -3.72 -6.05 -8.68
C ALA A 18 -3.55 -4.80 -7.82
N LEU A 19 -3.73 -4.95 -6.51
CA LEU A 19 -3.35 -3.92 -5.54
C LEU A 19 -1.88 -3.53 -5.76
N ASP A 20 -1.63 -2.23 -5.81
CA ASP A 20 -0.32 -1.66 -6.08
C ASP A 20 0.11 -0.77 -4.91
N CYS A 21 1.17 -1.14 -4.21
CA CYS A 21 1.68 -0.45 -3.02
C CYS A 21 2.80 0.51 -3.39
N ASN A 22 2.42 1.59 -4.09
CA ASN A 22 3.34 2.65 -4.51
C ASN A 22 3.40 3.84 -3.52
N GLY A 23 2.70 3.77 -2.39
CA GLY A 23 2.84 4.78 -1.35
C GLY A 23 4.24 4.77 -0.75
N ASN A 24 4.66 5.91 -0.21
CA ASN A 24 5.94 5.98 0.48
C ASN A 24 5.90 5.16 1.76
N ASN A 25 6.96 4.38 2.00
CA ASN A 25 7.16 3.59 3.22
C ASN A 25 6.05 2.57 3.50
N GLU A 26 5.45 2.02 2.45
CA GLU A 26 4.54 0.88 2.55
C GLU A 26 4.96 -0.24 1.61
N GLU A 27 4.55 -1.46 1.94
CA GLU A 27 4.78 -2.64 1.14
C GLU A 27 3.55 -3.55 1.17
N TYR A 28 3.39 -4.35 0.13
CA TYR A 28 2.42 -5.44 0.15
C TYR A 28 2.96 -6.57 1.01
N ARG A 29 2.31 -6.83 2.15
CA ARG A 29 2.67 -7.94 3.06
C ARG A 29 1.43 -8.44 3.81
N CYS A 30 1.57 -9.60 4.45
CA CYS A 30 0.58 -10.03 5.45
C CYS A 30 0.89 -9.36 6.79
N GLY A 31 -0.02 -8.53 7.30
CA GLY A 31 0.13 -7.84 8.59
C GLY A 31 -1.07 -8.00 9.51
N SER A 32 -1.04 -7.30 10.65
CA SER A 32 -2.15 -7.24 11.62
C SER A 32 -3.41 -6.66 10.97
N ALA A 33 -4.59 -7.17 11.34
CA ALA A 33 -5.87 -6.66 10.83
C ALA A 33 -6.09 -5.16 11.10
N CYS A 34 -5.52 -4.63 12.19
CA CYS A 34 -5.66 -3.21 12.55
C CYS A 34 -4.59 -2.31 11.90
N GLN A 35 -3.61 -2.90 11.20
CA GLN A 35 -2.41 -2.22 10.72
C GLN A 35 -1.65 -1.46 11.84
N THR A 36 -0.67 -0.64 11.46
CA THR A 36 0.03 0.27 12.39
C THR A 36 -0.38 1.69 12.04
N GLU A 37 -1.22 2.31 12.87
CA GLU A 37 -1.72 3.66 12.67
C GLU A 37 -1.26 4.58 13.81
N CYS A 38 -1.02 5.86 13.51
CA CYS A 38 -0.61 6.84 14.52
C CYS A 38 -1.65 6.96 15.66
N SER A 39 -2.94 6.81 15.34
CA SER A 39 -4.06 6.92 16.29
C SER A 39 -4.15 5.78 17.30
N THR A 40 -3.53 4.63 17.02
CA THR A 40 -3.66 3.40 17.83
C THR A 40 -2.30 2.84 18.24
N LEU A 41 -1.24 3.66 18.21
CA LEU A 41 0.10 3.24 18.59
C LEU A 41 0.13 2.70 20.03
N GLY A 42 0.62 1.48 20.18
CA GLY A 42 0.72 0.79 21.47
C GLY A 42 -0.58 0.13 21.95
N GLU A 43 -1.67 0.27 21.21
CA GLU A 43 -2.91 -0.45 21.50
C GLU A 43 -2.84 -1.90 20.97
N MET A 44 -3.46 -2.82 21.70
CA MET A 44 -3.61 -4.20 21.23
C MET A 44 -4.67 -4.23 20.12
N CYS A 45 -4.34 -4.81 18.97
CA CYS A 45 -5.34 -5.14 17.95
C CYS A 45 -6.21 -6.31 18.45
N PRO A 46 -7.52 -6.13 18.69
CA PRO A 46 -8.39 -7.21 19.17
C PRO A 46 -8.81 -8.17 18.05
N ILE A 47 -8.45 -7.86 16.80
CA ILE A 47 -8.87 -8.60 15.62
C ILE A 47 -7.73 -9.51 15.18
N MET A 48 -8.01 -10.81 15.15
CA MET A 48 -7.14 -11.81 14.56
C MET A 48 -7.67 -12.16 13.17
N ASN A 49 -6.85 -11.94 12.15
CA ASN A 49 -7.20 -12.26 10.79
C ASN A 49 -7.07 -13.77 10.52
N VAL A 50 -8.11 -14.36 9.90
CA VAL A 50 -8.10 -15.78 9.48
C VAL A 50 -7.34 -15.95 8.15
N GLN A 51 -7.33 -14.90 7.33
CA GLN A 51 -6.57 -14.79 6.09
C GLN A 51 -5.90 -13.42 6.03
N CYS A 52 -4.81 -13.28 5.28
CA CYS A 52 -4.16 -11.98 5.09
C CYS A 52 -5.10 -11.00 4.38
N ASN A 53 -5.11 -9.74 4.82
CA ASN A 53 -5.82 -8.71 4.09
C ASN A 53 -5.04 -8.40 2.82
N ASP A 54 -5.76 -8.16 1.72
CA ASP A 54 -5.19 -7.67 0.47
C ASP A 54 -5.03 -6.15 0.58
N GLU A 55 -4.00 -5.71 1.32
CA GLU A 55 -3.76 -4.32 1.70
C GLU A 55 -2.27 -3.97 1.71
N CYS A 56 -1.95 -2.68 1.60
CA CYS A 56 -0.60 -2.15 1.76
C CYS A 56 -0.35 -1.78 3.22
N TYR A 57 0.75 -2.26 3.79
CA TYR A 57 1.10 -2.03 5.18
C TYR A 57 2.30 -1.09 5.27
N CYS A 58 2.29 -0.18 6.24
CA CYS A 58 3.49 0.58 6.55
C CYS A 58 4.64 -0.36 6.91
N ILE A 59 5.82 -0.09 6.38
CA ILE A 59 7.04 -0.84 6.71
C ILE A 59 7.44 -0.57 8.17
N ASP A 60 8.33 -1.39 8.68
CA ASP A 60 8.71 -1.34 10.10
C ASP A 60 9.31 0.03 10.48
N GLY A 61 8.84 0.58 11.61
CA GLY A 61 9.21 1.92 12.09
C GLY A 61 8.34 3.07 11.57
N PHE A 62 7.34 2.77 10.72
CA PHE A 62 6.38 3.73 10.18
C PHE A 62 4.95 3.39 10.63
N ALA A 63 4.11 4.43 10.73
CA ALA A 63 2.69 4.31 11.04
C ALA A 63 1.87 5.19 10.10
N ARG A 64 0.65 4.75 9.78
CA ARG A 64 -0.26 5.48 8.89
C ARG A 64 -0.86 6.66 9.64
N ASP A 65 -0.72 7.86 9.08
CA ASP A 65 -1.37 9.06 9.60
C ASP A 65 -2.85 9.16 9.15
N TYR A 66 -3.58 10.13 9.69
CA TYR A 66 -4.98 10.38 9.33
C TYR A 66 -5.20 10.77 7.85
N ARG A 67 -4.13 11.09 7.13
CA ARG A 67 -4.13 11.44 5.71
C ARG A 67 -3.78 10.23 4.84
N GLY A 68 -3.57 9.07 5.44
CA GLY A 68 -3.24 7.82 4.77
C GLY A 68 -1.76 7.63 4.45
N ASN A 69 -0.84 8.46 4.95
CA ASN A 69 0.60 8.34 4.66
C ASN A 69 1.32 7.55 5.75
N CYS A 70 2.22 6.65 5.36
CA CYS A 70 3.15 6.01 6.29
C CYS A 70 4.29 6.98 6.62
N ILE A 71 4.25 7.55 7.82
CA ILE A 71 5.24 8.48 8.36
C ILE A 71 6.06 7.79 9.47
N PRO A 72 7.28 8.24 9.77
CA PRO A 72 8.04 7.68 10.89
C PRO A 72 7.22 7.77 12.18
N ILE A 73 7.17 6.71 12.98
CA ILE A 73 6.38 6.65 14.23
C ILE A 73 6.67 7.84 15.15
N LYS A 74 7.93 8.29 15.20
CA LYS A 74 8.38 9.45 15.98
C LYS A 74 7.74 10.79 15.56
N ASP A 75 7.20 10.86 14.35
CA ASP A 75 6.59 12.05 13.77
C ASP A 75 5.04 11.99 13.86
N CYS A 76 4.48 10.94 14.46
CA CYS A 76 3.04 10.87 14.73
C CYS A 76 2.60 12.01 15.68
N PRO A 77 1.44 12.63 15.43
CA PRO A 77 0.88 13.62 16.34
C PRO A 77 0.55 12.97 17.70
N GLN A 78 0.89 13.66 18.78
CA GLN A 78 0.56 13.28 20.17
C GLN A 78 -0.82 13.80 20.57
#